data_AF-X0V1S4-F1
#
_entry.id   AF-X0V1S4-F1
#
_cell.length_a   1.000
_cell.length_b   1.000
_cell.length_c   1.000
_cell.angle_alpha   90.00
_cell.angle_beta   90.00
_cell.angle_gamma   90.00
#
_symmetry.space_group_name_H-M   'P 1'
#
loop_
_entity.id
_entity.type
_entity.pdbx_description
1 polymer ?
#
loop_
_entity_poly.entity_id
_entity_poly.type
_entity_poly.pdbx_seq_one_letter_code
_entity_poly.pdbx_strand_id
1 'polypeptide(L)'
;PECFARLQKLVDMSKTELEKNAFLNEIVKQKFEQFSNLLDRLYNIAKAELENKELTDEDYDFIMDIGDALKNIESFPGADYTTETDESAALIVDVHTDPNTKQVLEVGNDVPAVFFIIINVNGRKQIFTGGIYDYYEFLQPMDKRLTDEEWQKLSLKPDKPEWIEYFSR
;
A
#
# COMPACT_ATOMS: atom_id res chain seq x y z
N PRO A 1 3.52 -13.95 -7.96
CA PRO A 1 2.08 -14.21 -8.20
C PRO A 1 1.26 -14.42 -6.92
N GLU A 2 1.75 -15.13 -5.89
CA GLU A 2 0.93 -15.48 -4.72
C GLU A 2 0.37 -14.25 -3.96
N CYS A 3 1.15 -13.17 -3.85
CA CYS A 3 0.69 -11.90 -3.27
C CYS A 3 -0.60 -11.40 -3.96
N PHE A 4 -0.60 -11.29 -5.28
CA PHE A 4 -1.77 -10.86 -6.06
C PHE A 4 -2.96 -11.80 -5.89
N ALA A 5 -2.75 -13.11 -5.89
CA ALA A 5 -3.83 -14.08 -5.70
C ALA A 5 -4.47 -13.98 -4.30
N ARG A 6 -3.66 -13.80 -3.24
CA ARG A 6 -4.17 -13.63 -1.88
C ARG A 6 -4.95 -12.33 -1.73
N LEU A 7 -4.45 -11.24 -2.32
CA LEU A 7 -5.12 -9.95 -2.29
C LEU A 7 -6.42 -9.95 -3.10
N GLN A 8 -6.43 -10.56 -4.29
CA GLN A 8 -7.64 -10.73 -5.11
C GLN A 8 -8.72 -11.49 -4.35
N LYS A 9 -8.35 -12.60 -3.69
CA LYS A 9 -9.27 -13.35 -2.84
C LYS A 9 -9.87 -12.50 -1.72
N LEU A 10 -9.06 -11.66 -1.07
CA LEU A 10 -9.54 -10.74 -0.04
C LEU A 10 -10.54 -9.74 -0.62
N VAL A 11 -10.23 -9.12 -1.75
CA VAL A 11 -11.08 -8.17 -2.48
C VAL A 11 -12.43 -8.81 -2.84
N ASP A 12 -12.41 -10.02 -3.40
CA ASP A 12 -13.63 -10.74 -3.80
C ASP A 12 -14.49 -11.15 -2.60
N MET A 13 -13.85 -11.58 -1.50
CA MET A 13 -14.53 -11.87 -0.24
C MET A 13 -15.16 -10.61 0.36
N SER A 14 -14.43 -9.50 0.43
CA SER A 14 -14.94 -8.22 0.93
C SER A 14 -16.14 -7.73 0.12
N LYS A 15 -16.04 -7.77 -1.22
CA LYS A 15 -17.15 -7.43 -2.12
C LYS A 15 -18.38 -8.29 -1.83
N THR A 16 -18.20 -9.61 -1.75
CA THR A 16 -19.28 -10.58 -1.51
C THR A 16 -19.98 -10.31 -0.18
N GLU A 17 -19.24 -10.05 0.89
CA GLU A 17 -19.83 -9.79 2.21
C GLU A 17 -20.52 -8.42 2.28
N LEU A 18 -19.96 -7.37 1.66
CA LEU A 18 -20.60 -6.05 1.62
C LEU A 18 -21.90 -6.07 0.80
N GLU A 19 -21.94 -6.83 -0.29
CA GLU A 19 -23.15 -7.00 -1.12
C GLU A 19 -24.26 -7.73 -0.34
N LYS A 20 -23.93 -8.80 0.38
CA LYS A 20 -24.89 -9.54 1.23
C LYS A 20 -25.52 -8.66 2.31
N ASN A 21 -24.76 -7.74 2.88
CA ASN A 21 -25.21 -6.88 3.97
C ASN A 21 -25.82 -5.55 3.50
N ALA A 22 -26.06 -5.38 2.19
CA ALA A 22 -26.64 -4.17 1.58
C ALA A 22 -25.86 -2.87 1.86
N PHE A 23 -24.56 -2.97 2.13
CA PHE A 23 -23.65 -1.83 2.32
C PHE A 23 -22.89 -1.44 1.05
N LEU A 24 -23.02 -2.23 -0.02
CA LEU A 24 -22.30 -2.01 -1.25
C LEU A 24 -23.11 -1.15 -2.23
N ASN A 25 -22.68 0.10 -2.42
CA ASN A 25 -23.20 0.93 -3.51
C ASN A 25 -22.53 0.56 -4.85
N GLU A 26 -23.14 0.99 -5.96
CA GLU A 26 -22.70 0.62 -7.30
C GLU A 26 -21.28 1.13 -7.64
N ILE A 27 -20.92 2.33 -7.19
CA ILE A 27 -19.58 2.89 -7.42
C ILE A 27 -18.52 2.00 -6.76
N VAL A 28 -18.72 1.68 -5.48
CA VAL A 28 -17.80 0.86 -4.70
C VAL A 28 -17.73 -0.56 -5.30
N LYS A 29 -18.86 -1.13 -5.73
CA LYS A 29 -18.89 -2.42 -6.44
C LYS A 29 -18.01 -2.41 -7.70
N GLN A 30 -18.13 -1.38 -8.53
CA GLN A 30 -17.31 -1.21 -9.72
C GLN A 30 -15.82 -1.08 -9.39
N LYS A 31 -15.46 -0.34 -8.33
CA LYS A 31 -14.06 -0.26 -7.86
C LYS A 31 -13.51 -1.62 -7.43
N PHE A 32 -14.28 -2.41 -6.67
CA PHE A 32 -13.88 -3.76 -6.28
C PHE A 32 -13.67 -4.66 -7.51
N GLU A 33 -14.53 -4.58 -8.51
CA GLU A 33 -14.40 -5.35 -9.76
C GLU A 33 -13.17 -4.94 -10.57
N GLN A 34 -12.95 -3.63 -10.73
CA GLN A 34 -11.75 -3.10 -11.37
C GLN A 34 -10.47 -3.56 -10.66
N PHE A 35 -10.46 -3.52 -9.33
CA PHE A 35 -9.30 -3.93 -8.56
C PHE A 35 -9.04 -5.44 -8.63
N SER A 36 -10.10 -6.27 -8.55
CA SER A 36 -9.98 -7.72 -8.71
C SER A 36 -9.42 -8.09 -10.09
N ASN A 37 -9.89 -7.42 -11.16
CA ASN A 37 -9.38 -7.63 -12.52
C ASN A 37 -7.93 -7.17 -12.69
N LEU A 38 -7.54 -6.03 -12.10
CA LEU A 38 -6.16 -5.57 -12.06
C LEU A 38 -5.25 -6.63 -11.42
N LEU A 39 -5.65 -7.16 -10.26
CA LEU A 39 -4.90 -8.18 -9.53
C LEU A 39 -4.80 -9.51 -10.31
N ASP A 40 -5.85 -9.90 -11.03
CA ASP A 40 -5.81 -11.09 -11.90
C ASP A 40 -4.78 -10.93 -13.02
N ARG A 41 -4.76 -9.77 -13.69
CA ARG A 41 -3.79 -9.51 -14.77
C ARG A 41 -2.36 -9.50 -14.22
N LEU A 42 -2.12 -8.87 -13.07
CA LEU A 42 -0.82 -8.88 -12.39
C LEU A 42 -0.41 -10.29 -11.95
N TYR A 43 -1.36 -11.11 -11.48
CA TYR A 43 -1.11 -12.51 -11.16
C TYR A 43 -0.60 -13.28 -12.38
N ASN A 44 -1.27 -13.13 -13.52
CA ASN A 44 -0.93 -13.83 -14.76
C ASN A 44 0.43 -13.39 -15.32
N ILE A 45 0.73 -12.08 -15.30
CA ILE A 45 2.04 -11.53 -15.68
C ILE A 45 3.13 -12.09 -14.77
N ALA A 46 2.97 -11.97 -13.45
CA ALA A 46 3.97 -12.47 -12.49
C ALA A 46 4.16 -13.98 -12.57
N LYS A 47 3.14 -14.74 -12.97
CA LYS A 47 3.25 -16.18 -13.23
C LYS A 47 4.07 -16.45 -14.49
N ALA A 48 3.82 -15.71 -15.57
CA ALA A 48 4.59 -15.83 -16.81
C ALA A 48 6.09 -15.52 -16.58
N GLU A 49 6.40 -14.46 -15.84
CA GLU A 49 7.78 -14.10 -15.47
C GLU A 49 8.47 -15.22 -14.69
N LEU A 50 7.81 -15.80 -13.68
CA LEU A 50 8.38 -16.92 -12.90
C LEU A 50 8.59 -18.19 -13.74
N GLU A 51 7.76 -18.40 -14.76
CA GLU A 51 7.89 -19.50 -15.71
C GLU A 51 8.93 -19.20 -16.82
N ASN A 52 9.64 -18.06 -16.75
CA ASN A 52 10.57 -17.55 -17.77
C ASN A 52 9.93 -17.43 -19.16
N LYS A 53 8.63 -17.13 -19.22
CA LYS A 53 7.95 -16.83 -20.48
C LYS A 53 8.16 -15.36 -20.83
N GLU A 54 8.32 -15.09 -22.12
CA GLU A 54 8.43 -13.73 -22.63
C GLU A 54 7.10 -13.00 -22.48
N LEU A 55 7.15 -11.79 -21.93
CA LEU A 55 6.00 -10.89 -21.82
C LEU A 55 5.75 -10.20 -23.17
N THR A 56 4.49 -9.91 -23.46
CA THR A 56 4.10 -9.18 -24.66
C THR A 56 4.27 -7.67 -24.46
N ASP A 57 4.30 -6.89 -25.56
CA ASP A 57 4.32 -5.42 -25.48
C ASP A 57 3.11 -4.89 -24.70
N GLU A 58 1.94 -5.52 -24.85
CA GLU A 58 0.72 -5.20 -24.08
C GLU A 58 0.91 -5.42 -22.58
N ASP A 59 1.67 -6.44 -22.16
CA ASP A 59 1.96 -6.67 -20.75
C ASP A 59 2.88 -5.58 -20.19
N TYR A 60 3.85 -5.12 -20.96
CA TYR A 60 4.72 -4.01 -20.56
C TYR A 60 3.96 -2.69 -20.47
N ASP A 61 3.11 -2.39 -21.47
CA ASP A 61 2.24 -1.21 -21.44
C ASP A 61 1.32 -1.24 -20.22
N PHE A 62 0.71 -2.39 -19.94
CA PHE A 62 -0.12 -2.57 -18.74
C PHE A 62 0.66 -2.34 -17.45
N ILE A 63 1.90 -2.86 -17.34
CA ILE A 63 2.75 -2.64 -16.16
C ILE A 63 3.04 -1.15 -15.95
N MET A 64 3.33 -0.41 -17.03
CA MET A 64 3.59 1.02 -16.96
C MET A 64 2.36 1.82 -16.52
N ASP A 65 1.15 1.36 -16.87
CA ASP A 65 -0.11 2.02 -16.58
C ASP A 65 -0.74 1.64 -15.23
N ILE A 66 -0.11 0.76 -14.43
CA ILE A 66 -0.65 0.32 -13.12
C ILE A 66 -0.93 1.52 -12.21
N GLY A 67 -0.06 2.54 -12.20
CA GLY A 67 -0.23 3.73 -11.37
C GLY A 67 -1.52 4.47 -11.68
N ASP A 68 -1.82 4.69 -12.96
CA ASP A 68 -3.05 5.33 -13.39
C ASP A 68 -4.28 4.45 -13.13
N ALA A 69 -4.15 3.13 -13.29
CA ALA A 69 -5.22 2.18 -12.95
C ALA A 69 -5.56 2.25 -11.45
N LEU A 70 -4.56 2.25 -10.57
CA LEU A 70 -4.74 2.37 -9.12
C LEU A 70 -5.34 3.72 -8.73
N LYS A 71 -4.81 4.82 -9.30
CA LYS A 71 -5.36 6.17 -9.10
C LYS A 71 -6.84 6.24 -9.46
N ASN A 72 -7.21 5.63 -10.59
CA ASN A 72 -8.60 5.56 -10.99
C ASN A 72 -9.44 4.71 -10.03
N ILE A 73 -8.90 3.63 -9.47
CA ILE A 73 -9.61 2.78 -8.49
C ILE A 73 -9.84 3.52 -7.17
N GLU A 74 -8.85 4.24 -6.65
CA GLU A 74 -8.94 4.97 -5.38
C GLU A 74 -9.75 6.28 -5.47
N SER A 75 -9.91 6.84 -6.68
CA SER A 75 -10.65 8.09 -6.88
C SER A 75 -12.17 7.89 -6.76
N PHE A 76 -12.80 8.60 -5.83
CA PHE A 76 -14.25 8.65 -5.64
C PHE A 76 -14.83 10.05 -5.96
N PRO A 77 -16.06 10.14 -6.48
CA PRO A 77 -16.70 11.43 -6.70
C PRO A 77 -16.82 12.24 -5.40
N GLY A 78 -16.33 13.48 -5.40
CA GLY A 78 -16.39 14.38 -4.25
C GLY A 78 -15.33 14.13 -3.17
N ALA A 79 -14.39 13.20 -3.40
CA ALA A 79 -13.19 13.07 -2.60
C ALA A 79 -12.10 13.99 -3.18
N ASP A 80 -12.16 15.28 -2.82
CA ASP A 80 -11.08 16.22 -3.12
C ASP A 80 -10.12 16.24 -1.93
N TYR A 81 -8.83 16.00 -2.18
CA TYR A 81 -7.77 16.26 -1.20
C TYR A 81 -7.60 17.78 -1.12
N THR A 82 -7.90 18.36 0.06
CA THR A 82 -8.02 19.83 0.18
C THR A 82 -6.81 20.49 0.85
N THR A 83 -5.88 19.70 1.38
CA THR A 83 -4.70 20.18 2.11
C THR A 83 -3.44 19.40 1.74
N GLU A 84 -2.26 20.01 1.92
CA GLU A 84 -0.96 19.33 1.75
C GLU A 84 -0.81 18.14 2.72
N THR A 85 -1.44 18.20 3.89
CA THR A 85 -1.48 17.08 4.85
C THR A 85 -2.21 15.88 4.25
N ASP A 86 -3.34 16.11 3.56
CA ASP A 86 -4.16 15.06 2.95
C ASP A 86 -3.47 14.40 1.74
N GLU A 87 -2.59 15.14 1.05
CA GLU A 87 -1.82 14.62 -0.09
C GLU A 87 -0.57 13.83 0.34
N SER A 88 -0.11 14.02 1.58
CA SER A 88 1.07 13.34 2.08
C SER A 88 0.78 11.86 2.35
N ALA A 89 1.67 11.00 1.86
CA ALA A 89 1.60 9.58 2.15
C ALA A 89 2.05 9.23 3.59
N ALA A 90 2.60 10.20 4.34
CA ALA A 90 3.06 10.01 5.71
C ALA A 90 1.92 10.24 6.72
N LEU A 91 1.55 9.17 7.41
CA LEU A 91 0.44 9.10 8.36
C LEU A 91 0.90 8.57 9.72
N ILE A 92 0.21 8.98 10.77
CA ILE A 92 0.40 8.49 12.14
C ILE A 92 -0.95 8.13 12.76
N VAL A 93 -0.98 7.08 13.59
CA VAL A 93 -2.19 6.69 14.33
C VAL A 93 -1.85 6.04 15.66
N ASP A 94 -2.66 6.28 16.69
CA ASP A 94 -2.61 5.52 17.93
C ASP A 94 -3.40 4.21 17.81
N VAL A 95 -2.71 3.07 17.97
CA VAL A 95 -3.32 1.73 17.88
C VAL A 95 -3.67 1.15 19.25
N HIS A 96 -3.13 1.73 20.32
CA HIS A 96 -3.43 1.32 21.70
C HIS A 96 -3.25 2.47 22.70
N THR A 97 -4.06 2.48 23.75
CA THR A 97 -3.95 3.43 24.87
C THR A 97 -3.92 2.65 26.19
N ASP A 98 -2.87 2.84 26.99
CA ASP A 98 -2.78 2.36 28.38
C ASP A 98 -3.05 3.51 29.37
N PRO A 99 -4.25 3.55 29.98
CA PRO A 99 -4.61 4.61 30.92
C PRO A 99 -3.84 4.54 32.25
N ASN A 100 -3.27 3.39 32.62
CA ASN A 100 -2.58 3.22 33.89
C ASN A 100 -1.20 3.91 33.87
N THR A 101 -0.45 3.71 32.78
CA THR A 101 0.86 4.35 32.55
C THR A 101 0.74 5.70 31.85
N LYS A 102 -0.45 6.04 31.35
CA LYS A 102 -0.72 7.24 30.55
C LYS A 102 0.12 7.30 29.28
N GLN A 103 0.29 6.15 28.63
CA GLN A 103 1.02 6.01 27.36
C GLN A 103 0.08 5.52 26.26
N VAL A 104 0.45 5.84 25.03
CA VAL A 104 -0.16 5.30 23.82
C VAL A 104 0.90 4.60 22.98
N LEU A 105 0.50 3.59 22.22
CA LEU A 105 1.31 3.02 21.16
C LEU A 105 0.90 3.68 19.86
N GLU A 106 1.81 4.44 19.26
CA GLU A 106 1.62 5.06 17.95
C GLU A 106 2.37 4.27 16.89
N VAL A 107 1.75 4.12 15.73
CA VAL A 107 2.38 3.56 14.53
C VAL A 107 2.25 4.55 13.39
N GLY A 108 3.28 4.64 12.57
CA GLY A 108 3.28 5.56 11.44
C GLY A 108 4.13 5.05 10.29
N ASN A 109 3.89 5.64 9.13
CA ASN A 109 4.74 5.50 7.95
C ASN A 109 5.33 6.87 7.58
N ASP A 110 6.15 6.92 6.56
CA ASP A 110 6.71 8.17 6.03
C ASP A 110 6.59 8.20 4.51
N VAL A 111 7.03 9.30 3.89
CA VAL A 111 7.15 9.40 2.44
C VAL A 111 7.90 8.16 1.90
N PRO A 112 7.35 7.45 0.89
CA PRO A 112 7.97 6.23 0.38
C PRO A 112 9.45 6.41 0.04
N ALA A 113 10.28 5.54 0.58
CA ALA A 113 11.66 5.41 0.14
C ALA A 113 11.69 4.75 -1.25
N VAL A 114 12.66 5.15 -2.07
CA VAL A 114 12.87 4.51 -3.38
C VAL A 114 13.85 3.36 -3.22
N PHE A 115 13.48 2.18 -3.71
CA PHE A 115 14.38 1.03 -3.80
C PHE A 115 14.68 0.69 -5.26
N PHE A 116 15.84 0.06 -5.48
CA PHE A 116 16.29 -0.41 -6.78
C PHE A 116 16.52 -1.92 -6.75
N ILE A 117 16.06 -2.62 -7.78
CA ILE A 117 16.35 -4.04 -7.99
C ILE A 117 16.95 -4.25 -9.38
N ILE A 118 17.90 -5.17 -9.48
CA ILE A 118 18.46 -5.61 -10.77
C ILE A 118 17.89 -6.98 -11.08
N ILE A 119 17.18 -7.09 -12.19
CA ILE A 119 16.67 -8.38 -12.69
C ILE A 119 17.20 -8.64 -14.10
N ASN A 120 17.28 -9.92 -14.47
CA ASN A 120 17.63 -10.32 -15.83
C ASN A 120 16.35 -10.56 -16.62
N VAL A 121 16.11 -9.75 -17.65
CA VAL A 121 15.00 -9.91 -18.59
C VAL A 121 15.60 -10.24 -19.95
N ASN A 122 15.25 -11.40 -20.51
CA ASN A 122 15.76 -11.88 -21.81
C ASN A 122 17.30 -11.82 -21.94
N GLY A 123 18.00 -12.22 -20.88
CA GLY A 123 19.47 -12.23 -20.84
C GLY A 123 20.13 -10.85 -20.69
N ARG A 124 19.36 -9.78 -20.50
CA ARG A 124 19.86 -8.42 -20.24
C ARG A 124 19.55 -8.00 -18.82
N LYS A 125 20.53 -7.42 -18.14
CA LYS A 125 20.32 -6.80 -16.82
C LYS A 125 19.51 -5.52 -16.99
N GLN A 126 18.41 -5.41 -16.27
CA GLN A 126 17.56 -4.22 -16.19
C GLN A 126 17.44 -3.79 -14.74
N ILE A 127 17.34 -2.47 -14.52
CA ILE A 127 17.09 -1.87 -13.21
C ILE A 127 15.61 -1.52 -13.14
N PHE A 128 14.95 -2.00 -12.10
CA PHE A 128 13.59 -1.59 -11.74
C PHE A 128 13.66 -0.74 -10.47
N THR A 129 12.74 0.22 -10.39
CA THR A 129 12.60 1.13 -9.27
C THR A 129 11.20 1.00 -8.70
N GLY A 130 11.06 1.14 -7.39
CA GLY A 130 9.76 1.11 -6.71
C GLY A 130 9.78 1.92 -5.42
N GLY A 131 8.60 2.12 -4.85
CA GLY A 131 8.43 2.73 -3.53
C GLY A 131 8.25 1.67 -2.45
N ILE A 132 8.84 1.90 -1.28
CA ILE A 132 8.60 1.13 -0.06
C ILE A 132 8.32 2.09 1.09
N TYR A 133 7.31 1.78 1.89
CA TYR A 133 6.99 2.56 3.09
C TYR A 133 7.88 2.13 4.24
N ASP A 134 8.35 3.11 4.99
CA ASP A 134 8.93 2.88 6.31
C ASP A 134 7.83 2.58 7.34
N TYR A 135 8.20 1.87 8.40
CA TYR A 135 7.33 1.57 9.53
C TYR A 135 7.97 2.04 10.83
N TYR A 136 7.20 2.79 11.60
CA TYR A 136 7.55 3.29 12.92
C TYR A 136 6.51 2.79 13.91
N GLU A 137 6.98 2.40 15.10
CA GLU A 137 6.12 2.01 16.22
C GLU A 137 6.84 2.38 17.52
N PHE A 138 6.20 3.22 18.33
CA PHE A 138 6.82 3.77 19.54
C PHE A 138 5.78 4.17 20.58
N LEU A 139 6.21 4.27 21.83
CA LEU A 139 5.37 4.76 22.92
C LEU A 139 5.41 6.28 22.98
N GLN A 140 4.25 6.91 23.11
CA GLN A 140 4.08 8.35 23.24
C GLN A 140 3.24 8.67 24.49
N PRO A 141 3.51 9.77 25.22
CA PRO A 141 2.63 10.20 26.30
C PRO A 141 1.21 10.47 25.81
N MET A 142 0.20 10.04 26.57
CA MET A 142 -1.21 10.16 26.19
C MET A 142 -1.66 11.61 25.95
N ASP A 143 -1.04 12.57 26.62
CA ASP A 143 -1.30 14.01 26.47
C ASP A 143 -0.51 14.66 25.32
N LYS A 144 0.27 13.87 24.57
CA LYS A 144 1.11 14.31 23.44
C LYS A 144 0.94 13.42 22.21
N ARG A 145 -0.27 12.90 21.99
CA ARG A 145 -0.61 12.18 20.76
C ARG A 145 -0.28 13.05 19.56
N LEU A 146 0.36 12.46 18.57
CA LEU A 146 0.74 13.18 17.36
C LEU A 146 -0.43 13.26 16.38
N THR A 147 -0.62 14.42 15.77
CA THR A 147 -1.42 14.55 14.55
C THR A 147 -0.57 14.28 13.32
N ASP A 148 -1.19 14.06 12.16
CA ASP A 148 -0.47 13.91 10.89
C ASP A 148 0.42 15.12 10.59
N GLU A 149 -0.03 16.34 10.89
CA GLU A 149 0.79 17.55 10.69
C GLU A 149 2.02 17.58 11.61
N GLU A 150 1.87 17.16 12.87
CA GLU A 150 2.98 17.10 13.83
C GLU A 150 3.97 16.01 13.42
N TRP A 151 3.46 14.85 13.00
CA TRP A 151 4.27 13.76 12.48
C TRP A 151 5.05 14.16 11.23
N GLN A 152 4.39 14.79 10.25
CA GLN A 152 5.00 15.24 9.00
C GLN A 152 6.09 16.31 9.23
N LYS A 153 5.93 17.16 10.25
CA LYS A 153 6.92 18.19 10.63
C LYS A 153 8.05 17.67 11.50
N LEU A 154 7.92 16.48 12.09
CA LEU A 154 8.91 15.91 13.00
C LEU A 154 10.20 15.58 12.23
N SER A 155 11.20 16.46 12.37
CA SER A 155 12.52 16.27 11.77
C SER A 155 13.34 15.29 12.64
N LEU A 156 13.64 14.12 12.09
CA LEU A 156 14.06 12.88 12.76
C LEU A 156 12.88 12.11 13.33
N LYS A 157 12.48 11.08 12.58
CA LYS A 157 11.52 10.09 13.04
C LYS A 157 12.12 9.26 14.18
N PRO A 158 11.30 8.65 15.05
CA PRO A 158 11.75 7.71 16.06
C PRO A 158 12.54 6.55 15.45
N ASP A 159 13.30 5.86 16.29
CA ASP A 159 14.00 4.65 15.87
C ASP A 159 12.99 3.61 15.38
N LYS A 160 13.37 2.87 14.34
CA LYS A 160 12.55 1.78 13.82
C LYS A 160 12.50 0.64 14.84
N PRO A 161 11.39 -0.10 14.93
CA PRO A 161 11.28 -1.23 15.84
C PRO A 161 12.37 -2.26 15.56
N GLU A 162 13.04 -2.74 16.61
CA GLU A 162 14.13 -3.72 16.49
C GLU A 162 13.69 -4.98 15.73
N TRP A 163 12.40 -5.35 15.82
CA TRP A 163 11.89 -6.55 15.19
C TRP A 163 11.88 -6.51 13.66
N ILE A 164 11.98 -5.34 13.03
CA ILE A 164 12.09 -5.23 11.57
C ILE A 164 13.35 -5.95 11.07
N GLU A 165 14.43 -5.97 11.87
CA GLU A 165 15.67 -6.65 11.51
C GLU A 165 15.50 -8.16 11.31
N TYR A 166 14.48 -8.79 11.92
CA TYR A 166 14.19 -10.21 11.73
C TYR A 166 13.71 -10.54 10.31
N PHE A 167 13.14 -9.56 9.59
CA PHE A 167 12.63 -9.71 8.23
C PHE A 167 13.59 -9.18 7.16
N SER A 168 14.71 -8.58 7.57
CA SER A 168 15.67 -7.90 6.69
C SER A 168 16.80 -8.81 6.19
N ARG A 169 16.66 -10.14 6.36
CA ARG A 169 17.71 -11.14 6.09
C ARG A 169 17.44 -11.94 4.82
#